data_AF-H9MD00-F1
#
_entry.id   AF-H9MD00-F1
#
_cell.length_a   1.000
_cell.length_b   1.000
_cell.length_c   1.000
_cell.angle_alpha   90.00
_cell.angle_beta   90.00
_cell.angle_gamma   90.00
#
_symmetry.space_group_name_H-M   'P 1'
#
loop_
_entity.id
_entity.type
_entity.pdbx_description
1 polymer ?
#
loop_
_entity_poly.entity_id
_entity_poly.type
_entity_poly.pdbx_seq_one_letter_code
_entity_poly.pdbx_strand_id
1 'polypeptide(L)' 'RAITNASTTRISVATFCGPSEDAFIAPAAPLVDEHHPALYRGYEFGEFKRVIWSKELKGKKALDHFKI' A
#
# COMPACT_ATOMS: atom_id res chain seq x y z
N ARG A 1 -10.61 9.60 2.30
CA ARG A 1 -11.80 10.12 1.58
C ARG A 1 -11.76 11.65 1.60
N ALA A 2 -12.32 12.31 0.58
CA ALA A 2 -12.56 13.76 0.61
C ALA A 2 -14.05 14.02 0.90
N ILE A 3 -14.37 15.01 1.74
CA ILE A 3 -15.74 15.39 2.09
C ILE A 3 -16.13 16.62 1.28
N THR A 4 -17.34 16.60 0.71
CA THR A 4 -17.88 17.69 -0.11
C THR A 4 -18.69 18.67 0.74
N ASN A 5 -18.99 19.83 0.17
CA ASN A 5 -19.95 20.78 0.73
C ASN A 5 -20.75 21.42 -0.43
N ALA A 6 -21.88 22.04 -0.09
CA ALA A 6 -22.78 22.65 -1.08
C ALA A 6 -22.41 24.10 -1.44
N SER A 7 -21.51 24.75 -0.70
CA SER A 7 -21.28 26.20 -0.76
C SER A 7 -20.04 26.61 -1.55
N THR A 8 -19.04 25.73 -1.68
CA THR A 8 -17.71 26.12 -2.17
C THR A 8 -16.99 24.98 -2.87
N THR A 9 -16.45 25.28 -4.05
CA THR A 9 -15.59 24.37 -4.81
C THR A 9 -14.26 24.12 -4.09
N ARG A 10 -13.82 22.86 -4.03
CA ARG A 10 -12.50 22.46 -3.52
C ARG A 10 -11.68 21.83 -4.65
N ILE A 11 -10.49 22.38 -4.91
CA ILE A 11 -9.51 21.83 -5.86
C ILE A 11 -8.27 21.40 -5.08
N SER A 12 -7.73 20.22 -5.39
CA SER A 12 -6.46 19.74 -4.83
C SER A 12 -5.69 18.94 -5.88
N VAL A 13 -4.37 19.12 -5.91
CA VAL A 13 -3.44 18.33 -6.73
C VAL A 13 -2.63 17.43 -5.79
N ALA A 14 -2.56 16.14 -6.10
CA ALA A 14 -1.79 15.17 -5.33
C ALA A 14 -0.75 14.51 -6.24
N THR A 15 0.49 14.45 -5.78
CA THR A 15 1.60 13.75 -6.43
C THR A 15 1.96 12.53 -5.59
N PHE A 16 2.07 11.37 -6.22
CA PHE A 16 2.44 10.13 -5.55
C PHE A 16 3.89 9.78 -5.89
N CYS A 17 4.77 9.76 -4.88
CA CYS A 17 6.16 9.32 -5.01
C CYS A 17 6.26 7.89 -4.49
N GLY A 18 6.48 6.94 -5.37
CA GLY A 18 6.60 5.51 -5.03
C GLY A 18 7.91 4.89 -5.53
N PRO A 19 8.26 3.69 -5.05
CA PRO A 19 9.38 2.91 -5.58
C PRO A 19 9.23 2.56 -7.06
N SER A 20 10.33 2.12 -7.69
CA SER A 20 10.30 1.45 -9.00
C SER A 20 9.50 0.15 -8.94
N GLU A 21 8.99 -0.35 -10.07
CA GLU A 21 8.18 -1.58 -10.10
C GLU A 21 8.95 -2.83 -9.69
N ASP A 22 10.24 -2.89 -10.03
CA ASP A 22 11.19 -3.94 -9.70
C ASP A 22 11.81 -3.77 -8.30
N ALA A 23 11.45 -2.72 -7.56
CA ALA A 23 11.94 -2.52 -6.21
C ALA A 23 11.38 -3.60 -5.28
N PHE A 24 12.28 -4.27 -4.54
CA PHE A 24 11.90 -5.21 -3.51
C PHE A 24 11.50 -4.49 -2.22
N ILE A 25 10.31 -4.80 -1.71
CA ILE A 25 9.70 -4.21 -0.52
C ILE A 25 9.58 -5.29 0.54
N ALA A 26 10.05 -5.00 1.75
CA ALA A 26 9.93 -5.85 2.94
C ALA A 26 9.92 -4.97 4.20
N PRO A 27 9.50 -5.52 5.37
CA PRO A 27 9.71 -4.83 6.64
C PRO A 27 11.17 -4.42 6.80
N ALA A 28 11.41 -3.17 7.22
CA ALA A 28 12.76 -2.69 7.43
C ALA A 28 13.42 -3.51 8.55
N ALA A 29 14.57 -4.12 8.26
CA ALA A 29 15.25 -5.02 9.21
C ALA A 29 15.47 -4.43 10.61
N PRO A 30 15.82 -3.13 10.79
CA PRO A 30 15.95 -2.54 12.12
C PRO A 30 14.66 -2.44 12.93
N LEU A 31 13.50 -2.67 12.32
CA LEU A 31 12.18 -2.66 12.96
C LEU A 31 11.63 -4.06 13.24
N VAL A 32 12.40 -5.11 12.90
CA VAL A 32 12.00 -6.50 13.10
C VAL A 32 12.85 -7.11 14.21
N ASP A 33 12.19 -7.54 15.28
CA ASP A 33 12.83 -8.18 16.43
C ASP A 33 11.89 -9.21 17.08
N GLU A 34 12.30 -9.81 18.20
CA GLU A 34 11.53 -10.82 18.92
C GLU A 34 10.17 -10.31 19.45
N HIS A 35 10.09 -9.03 19.82
CA HIS A 35 8.88 -8.38 20.30
C HIS A 35 8.06 -7.79 19.13
N HIS A 36 8.69 -7.51 18.00
CA HIS A 36 8.09 -6.95 16.79
C HIS A 36 8.39 -7.84 15.57
N PRO A 37 7.75 -9.02 15.45
CA PRO A 37 8.01 -9.91 14.32
C PRO A 37 7.53 -9.30 13.00
N ALA A 38 8.15 -9.71 11.90
CA ALA A 38 7.69 -9.35 10.57
C ALA A 38 6.25 -9.81 10.37
N LEU A 39 5.36 -8.86 10.02
CA LEU A 39 3.94 -9.17 9.74
C LEU A 39 3.66 -9.40 8.26
N TYR A 40 4.61 -9.01 7.40
CA TYR A 40 4.48 -9.07 5.96
C TYR A 40 5.71 -9.72 5.34
N ARG A 41 5.50 -10.59 4.35
CA ARG A 41 6.56 -11.13 3.50
C ARG A 41 7.10 -10.05 2.56
N GLY A 42 8.28 -10.29 2.02
CA GLY A 42 8.83 -9.47 0.94
C GLY A 42 8.11 -9.69 -0.40
N TYR A 43 8.08 -8.67 -1.24
CA TYR A 43 7.48 -8.67 -2.58
C TYR A 43 8.07 -7.58 -3.48
N GLU A 44 7.92 -7.72 -4.80
CA GLU A 44 8.22 -6.63 -5.74
C GLU A 44 7.09 -5.60 -5.76
N PHE A 45 7.41 -4.32 -5.79
CA PHE A 45 6.40 -3.25 -5.77
C PHE A 45 5.39 -3.37 -6.93
N GLY A 46 5.81 -3.89 -8.08
CA GLY A 46 4.93 -4.21 -9.21
C GLY A 46 3.86 -5.26 -8.88
N GLU A 47 4.17 -6.25 -8.04
CA GLU A 47 3.19 -7.22 -7.52
C GLU A 47 2.08 -6.52 -6.73
N PHE A 48 2.47 -5.62 -5.83
CA PHE A 48 1.54 -4.83 -5.03
C PHE A 48 0.64 -3.94 -5.88
N LYS A 49 1.19 -3.29 -6.92
CA LYS A 49 0.38 -2.49 -7.86
C LYS A 49 -0.64 -3.33 -8.60
N ARG A 50 -0.26 -4.54 -9.06
CA ARG A 50 -1.19 -5.49 -9.69
C ARG A 50 -2.33 -5.87 -8.75
N VAL A 51 -2.04 -6.14 -7.48
CA VAL A 51 -3.07 -6.46 -6.47
C VAL A 51 -4.03 -5.27 -6.26
N ILE A 52 -3.52 -4.06 -6.08
CA ILE A 52 -4.35 -2.86 -5.87
C ILE A 52 -5.25 -2.57 -7.08
N TRP A 53 -4.76 -2.77 -8.30
CA TRP A 53 -5.53 -2.53 -9.53
C TRP A 53 -6.34 -3.73 -10.00
N SER A 54 -6.19 -4.89 -9.36
CA SER A 54 -7.03 -6.05 -9.65
C SER A 54 -8.47 -5.82 -9.18
N LYS A 55 -9.43 -6.40 -9.89
CA LYS A 55 -10.83 -6.48 -9.41
C LYS A 55 -11.01 -7.48 -8.25
N GLU A 56 -9.91 -8.09 -7.78
CA GLU A 56 -9.93 -9.25 -6.89
C GLU A 56 -9.88 -8.91 -5.42
N LEU A 57 -9.80 -7.64 -5.04
CA LEU A 57 -9.72 -7.26 -3.64
C LEU A 57 -10.90 -7.78 -2.83
N LYS A 58 -12.10 -8.01 -3.42
CA LYS A 58 -13.27 -8.71 -2.80
C LYS A 58 -13.49 -8.35 -1.30
N GLY A 59 -13.26 -7.10 -0.91
CA GLY A 59 -13.39 -6.63 0.48
C GLY A 59 -12.17 -6.82 1.41
N LYS A 60 -11.09 -7.47 0.94
CA LYS A 60 -9.78 -7.57 1.61
C LYS A 60 -8.90 -6.35 1.29
N LYS A 61 -7.98 -6.04 2.19
CA LYS A 61 -6.95 -5.02 1.95
C LYS A 61 -5.88 -5.62 1.04
N ALA A 62 -5.32 -4.83 0.12
CA ALA A 62 -4.22 -5.30 -0.73
C ALA A 62 -3.06 -5.89 0.09
N LEU A 63 -2.74 -5.28 1.24
CA LEU A 63 -1.70 -5.77 2.17
C LEU A 63 -1.98 -7.15 2.75
N ASP A 64 -3.23 -7.62 2.78
CA ASP A 64 -3.57 -8.95 3.30
C ASP A 64 -3.00 -10.06 2.40
N HIS A 65 -2.70 -9.79 1.12
CA HIS A 65 -2.06 -10.73 0.20
C HIS A 65 -0.55 -10.94 0.48
N PHE A 66 0.01 -10.10 1.35
CA PHE A 66 1.44 -10.07 1.67
C PHE A 66 1.71 -10.37 3.14
N LYS A 67 0.70 -10.78 3.92
CA LYS A 67 0.91 -11.24 5.30
C LYS A 67 1.71 -12.56 5.32
N ILE A 68 2.46 -12.77 6.41
CA ILE A 68 3.07 -14.06 6.74
C ILE A 68 1.99 -15.01 7.27
#